data_AF-A0A094CRG3-F1
#
_entry.id   AF-A0A094CRG3-F1
#
_cell.length_a   1.000
_cell.length_b   1.000
_cell.length_c   1.000
_cell.angle_alpha   90.00
_cell.angle_beta   90.00
_cell.angle_gamma   90.00
#
_symmetry.space_group_name_H-M   'P 1'
#
loop_
_entity.id
_entity.type
_entity.pdbx_description
1 polymer ?
#
loop_
_entity_poly.entity_id
_entity_poly.type
_entity_poly.pdbx_seq_one_letter_code
_entity_poly.pdbx_strand_id
1 'polypeptide(L)'
;MHINEVLRATAADNDRLLKIISETNYAPTALQQSNSYVDNLKKDILAQEKLLRDTKMTIAREEAEHKDYQTSHVKRLAYRLGGKLEKFEQKASKEEQDWIEAVQRGFEVQKKLDLLNQNLAEATKTSADIENVAATYKQAESELDALYKSVFQGPTPDIPGEDQREAAVYQASTDFNWTQGNVDKGNQVKNLLTGAMKFLDEAARDVESARSNAKMDAFGFDSTFMDIAEANALSRVRQNVGQAEMLVTHARGIEPSIGNIGDVVHAQHHFMSEVLFDNVFSDKKKYDEIKRSQASIVKAKNALENMIRATNERLEAAVANTVNAKQALEEKRLQLQQIRAEAYQKATRGELVPAVLDGLPPSYRA
;
A
#
# COMPACT_ATOMS: atom_id res chain seq x y z
N MET A 1 31.74 40.40 -9.57
CA MET A 1 32.83 39.52 -9.10
C MET A 1 33.04 38.49 -10.19
N HIS A 2 34.26 38.29 -10.68
CA HIS A 2 34.49 37.30 -11.74
C HIS A 2 34.29 35.89 -11.17
N ILE A 3 33.69 34.97 -11.93
CA ILE A 3 33.37 33.60 -11.47
C ILE A 3 34.59 32.88 -10.86
N ASN A 4 35.79 33.16 -11.37
CA ASN A 4 37.06 32.66 -10.84
C ASN A 4 37.32 33.09 -9.37
N GLU A 5 37.03 34.34 -9.01
CA GLU A 5 37.21 34.84 -7.64
C GLU A 5 36.21 34.16 -6.69
N VAL A 6 34.97 33.96 -7.15
CA VAL A 6 33.92 33.28 -6.38
C VAL A 6 34.26 31.80 -6.17
N LEU A 7 34.76 31.12 -7.21
CA LEU A 7 35.23 29.73 -7.12
C LEU A 7 36.37 29.58 -6.11
N ARG A 8 37.35 30.48 -6.10
CA ARG A 8 38.43 30.47 -5.10
C ARG A 8 37.91 30.72 -3.68
N ALA A 9 37.01 31.68 -3.51
CA ALA A 9 36.46 32.04 -2.21
C ALA A 9 35.61 30.91 -1.59
N THR A 10 35.00 30.07 -2.43
CA THR A 10 34.07 29.01 -1.99
C THR A 10 34.66 27.59 -2.04
N ALA A 11 35.92 27.43 -2.47
CA ALA A 11 36.54 26.12 -2.68
C ALA A 11 36.56 25.25 -1.41
N ALA A 12 36.89 25.84 -0.25
CA ALA A 12 36.93 25.12 1.01
C ALA A 12 35.55 24.58 1.43
N ASP A 13 34.48 25.35 1.17
CA ASP A 13 33.11 24.95 1.48
C ASP A 13 32.66 23.82 0.54
N ASN A 14 32.97 23.92 -0.76
CA ASN A 14 32.72 22.85 -1.73
C ASN A 14 33.39 21.53 -1.30
N ASP A 15 34.68 21.56 -0.95
CA ASP A 15 35.43 20.36 -0.55
C ASP A 15 34.87 19.73 0.74
N ARG A 16 34.51 20.58 1.72
CA ARG A 16 33.88 20.14 2.96
C ARG A 16 32.54 19.43 2.69
N LEU A 17 31.69 20.01 1.85
CA LEU A 17 30.36 19.47 1.53
C LEU A 17 30.46 18.14 0.77
N LEU A 18 31.32 18.07 -0.24
CA LEU A 18 31.57 16.83 -0.99
C LEU A 18 32.09 15.72 -0.08
N LYS A 19 32.96 16.04 0.88
CA LYS A 19 33.44 15.07 1.87
C LYS A 19 32.29 14.53 2.71
N ILE A 20 31.44 15.39 3.29
CA ILE A 20 30.28 14.97 4.09
C ILE A 20 29.35 14.07 3.27
N ILE A 21 29.03 14.47 2.03
CA ILE A 21 28.20 13.68 1.11
C ILE A 21 28.83 12.30 0.88
N SER A 22 30.14 12.23 0.60
CA SER A 22 30.82 10.95 0.36
C SER A 22 30.84 10.01 1.56
N GLU A 23 30.98 10.57 2.77
CA GLU A 23 30.99 9.80 4.03
C GLU A 23 29.58 9.35 4.46
N THR A 24 28.52 9.98 3.95
CA THR A 24 27.13 9.75 4.37
C THR A 24 26.19 9.22 3.27
N ASN A 25 26.69 9.02 2.04
CA ASN A 25 25.89 8.61 0.87
C ASN A 25 25.13 7.28 1.01
N TYR A 26 25.56 6.40 1.92
CA TYR A 26 24.91 5.12 2.18
C TYR A 26 23.59 5.29 2.96
N ALA A 27 23.44 6.39 3.71
CA ALA A 27 22.39 6.56 4.71
C ALA A 27 20.96 6.62 4.14
N PRO A 28 20.67 7.29 3.00
CA PRO A 28 19.31 7.29 2.43
C PRO A 28 18.80 5.89 2.09
N THR A 29 19.65 5.05 1.48
CA THR A 29 19.30 3.66 1.13
C THR A 29 19.15 2.80 2.38
N ALA A 30 20.08 2.94 3.35
CA ALA A 30 20.00 2.23 4.61
C ALA A 30 18.73 2.60 5.41
N LEU A 31 18.31 3.87 5.39
CA LEU A 31 17.08 4.34 6.04
C LEU A 31 15.84 3.68 5.41
N GLN A 32 15.79 3.62 4.07
CA GLN A 32 14.69 2.97 3.36
C GLN A 32 14.58 1.48 3.71
N GLN A 33 15.72 0.77 3.76
CA GLN A 33 15.78 -0.64 4.15
C GLN A 33 15.36 -0.84 5.60
N SER A 34 15.85 -0.01 6.52
CA SER A 34 15.48 -0.03 7.94
C SER A 34 13.99 0.18 8.15
N ASN A 35 13.40 1.20 7.51
CA ASN A 35 11.95 1.46 7.58
C ASN A 35 11.13 0.28 7.04
N SER A 36 11.57 -0.32 5.94
CA SER A 36 10.90 -1.51 5.38
C SER A 36 10.96 -2.70 6.34
N TYR A 37 12.08 -2.89 7.05
CA TYR A 37 12.22 -3.94 8.06
C TYR A 37 11.31 -3.68 9.26
N VAL A 38 11.24 -2.44 9.76
CA VAL A 38 10.31 -2.02 10.84
C VAL A 38 8.86 -2.29 10.46
N ASP A 39 8.45 -1.97 9.23
CA ASP A 39 7.08 -2.20 8.77
C ASP A 39 6.74 -3.69 8.65
N ASN A 40 7.71 -4.51 8.25
CA ASN A 40 7.54 -5.96 8.22
C ASN A 40 7.41 -6.53 9.65
N LEU A 41 8.24 -6.09 10.60
CA LEU A 41 8.11 -6.48 12.00
C LEU A 41 6.73 -6.14 12.58
N LYS A 42 6.18 -4.95 12.28
CA LYS A 42 4.83 -4.57 12.71
C LYS A 42 3.75 -5.50 12.15
N LYS A 43 3.86 -5.92 10.88
CA LYS A 43 2.94 -6.88 10.27
C LYS A 43 3.04 -8.25 10.94
N ASP A 44 4.25 -8.71 11.21
CA ASP A 44 4.51 -9.98 11.89
C ASP A 44 3.97 -9.97 13.32
N ILE A 45 4.12 -8.85 14.03
CA ILE A 45 3.53 -8.64 15.36
C ILE A 45 2.00 -8.76 15.30
N LEU A 46 1.33 -8.05 14.37
CA LEU A 46 -0.13 -8.13 14.24
C LEU A 46 -0.62 -9.55 13.92
N ALA A 47 0.10 -10.27 13.06
CA ALA A 47 -0.21 -11.66 12.75
C ALA A 47 -0.02 -12.57 13.98
N GLN A 48 1.07 -12.37 14.72
CA GLN A 48 1.40 -13.14 15.92
C GLN A 48 0.44 -12.84 17.08
N GLU A 49 0.00 -11.58 17.26
CA GLU A 49 -1.03 -11.20 18.22
C GLU A 49 -2.37 -11.85 17.92
N LYS A 50 -2.75 -11.93 16.64
CA LYS A 50 -3.94 -12.67 16.21
C LYS A 50 -3.81 -14.15 16.58
N LEU A 51 -2.67 -14.76 16.25
CA LEU A 51 -2.40 -16.16 16.60
C LEU A 51 -2.45 -16.40 18.11
N LEU A 52 -1.94 -15.46 18.92
CA LEU A 52 -2.02 -15.53 20.38
C LEU A 52 -3.47 -15.48 20.88
N ARG A 53 -4.32 -14.61 20.32
CA ARG A 53 -5.75 -14.58 20.65
C ARG A 53 -6.44 -15.91 20.32
N ASP A 54 -6.20 -16.44 19.12
CA ASP A 54 -6.79 -17.70 18.67
C ASP A 54 -6.31 -18.89 19.54
N THR A 55 -5.04 -18.88 19.94
CA THR A 55 -4.45 -19.90 20.82
C THR A 55 -5.01 -19.81 22.23
N LYS A 56 -5.20 -18.60 22.79
CA LYS A 56 -5.85 -18.41 24.09
C LYS A 56 -7.30 -18.91 24.09
N MET A 57 -8.05 -18.69 23.01
CA MET A 57 -9.39 -19.26 22.86
C MET A 57 -9.36 -20.79 22.83
N THR A 58 -8.37 -21.38 22.15
CA THR A 58 -8.17 -22.83 22.11
C THR A 58 -7.85 -23.37 23.50
N ILE A 59 -6.89 -22.78 24.22
CA ILE A 59 -6.53 -23.17 25.60
C ILE A 59 -7.77 -23.15 26.51
N ALA A 60 -8.58 -22.08 26.45
CA ALA A 60 -9.79 -21.96 27.26
C ALA A 60 -10.83 -23.05 26.94
N ARG A 61 -10.93 -23.46 25.67
CA ARG A 61 -11.79 -24.57 25.25
C ARG A 61 -11.26 -25.91 25.77
N GLU A 62 -9.99 -26.23 25.52
CA GLU A 62 -9.38 -27.49 25.97
C GLU A 62 -9.41 -27.60 27.51
N GLU A 63 -9.21 -26.50 28.23
CA GLU A 63 -9.32 -26.46 29.69
C GLU A 63 -10.74 -26.77 30.18
N ALA A 64 -11.77 -26.24 29.50
CA ALA A 64 -13.16 -26.52 29.83
C ALA A 64 -13.53 -27.99 29.54
N GLU A 65 -13.07 -28.54 28.42
CA GLU A 65 -13.30 -29.95 28.03
C GLU A 65 -12.59 -30.91 29.00
N HIS A 66 -11.34 -30.61 29.34
CA HIS A 66 -10.57 -31.35 30.35
C HIS A 66 -11.26 -31.34 31.73
N LYS A 67 -11.71 -30.17 32.22
CA LYS A 67 -12.43 -30.05 33.50
C LYS A 67 -13.76 -30.80 33.51
N ASP A 68 -14.54 -30.72 32.43
CA ASP A 68 -15.81 -31.43 32.31
C ASP A 68 -15.61 -32.96 32.32
N TYR A 69 -14.57 -33.47 31.65
CA TYR A 69 -14.23 -34.89 31.70
C TYR A 69 -13.73 -35.35 33.08
N GLN A 70 -12.95 -34.53 33.79
CA GLN A 70 -12.48 -34.88 35.14
C GLN A 70 -13.60 -34.89 36.18
N THR A 71 -14.55 -33.95 36.09
CA THR A 71 -15.55 -33.70 37.15
C THR A 71 -16.91 -34.36 36.91
N SER A 72 -17.20 -34.84 35.69
CA SER A 72 -18.51 -35.42 35.39
C SER A 72 -18.71 -36.84 35.95
N HIS A 73 -19.27 -36.91 37.16
CA HIS A 73 -19.72 -38.15 37.79
C HIS A 73 -20.76 -38.91 36.96
N VAL A 74 -21.59 -38.20 36.19
CA VAL A 74 -22.63 -38.79 35.31
C VAL A 74 -22.00 -39.48 34.10
N LYS A 75 -21.02 -38.86 33.43
CA LYS A 75 -20.27 -39.49 32.33
C LYS A 75 -19.49 -40.71 32.84
N ARG A 76 -18.80 -40.58 33.97
CA ARG A 76 -18.07 -41.68 34.59
C ARG A 76 -18.99 -42.86 34.94
N LEU A 77 -20.19 -42.58 35.47
CA LEU A 77 -21.18 -43.61 35.79
C LEU A 77 -21.74 -44.28 34.52
N ALA A 78 -22.05 -43.52 33.48
CA ALA A 78 -22.53 -44.06 32.20
C ALA A 78 -21.50 -44.99 31.52
N TYR A 79 -20.22 -44.61 31.51
CA TYR A 79 -19.15 -45.48 30.98
C TYR A 79 -18.92 -46.73 31.84
N ARG A 80 -19.07 -46.62 33.18
CA ARG A 80 -19.01 -47.76 34.11
C ARG A 80 -20.17 -48.72 33.89
N LEU A 81 -21.40 -48.21 33.79
CA LEU A 81 -22.61 -49.02 33.54
C LEU A 81 -22.58 -49.70 32.16
N GLY A 82 -21.93 -49.09 31.17
CA GLY A 82 -21.72 -49.68 29.84
C GLY A 82 -20.48 -50.58 29.70
N GLY A 83 -19.74 -50.86 30.78
CA GLY A 83 -18.55 -51.73 30.77
C GLY A 83 -17.33 -51.17 30.02
N LYS A 84 -17.26 -49.85 29.79
CA LYS A 84 -16.22 -49.18 28.95
C LYS A 84 -15.32 -48.24 29.76
N LEU A 85 -15.00 -48.59 31.01
CA LEU A 85 -14.22 -47.75 31.92
C LEU A 85 -12.84 -47.36 31.36
N GLU A 86 -12.14 -48.31 30.74
CA GLU A 86 -10.83 -48.09 30.11
C GLU A 86 -10.89 -47.04 28.97
N LYS A 87 -11.99 -47.00 28.21
CA LYS A 87 -12.22 -45.98 27.16
C LYS A 87 -12.49 -44.59 27.75
N PHE A 88 -12.99 -44.51 28.98
CA PHE A 88 -13.17 -43.23 29.67
C PHE A 88 -11.82 -42.68 30.14
N GLU A 89 -10.96 -43.52 30.71
CA GLU A 89 -9.61 -43.16 31.15
C GLU A 89 -8.71 -42.76 29.98
N GLN A 90 -8.76 -43.51 28.86
CA GLN A 90 -8.04 -43.14 27.63
C GLN A 90 -8.47 -41.77 27.09
N LYS A 91 -9.77 -41.46 27.14
CA LYS A 91 -10.27 -40.14 26.73
C LYS A 91 -9.81 -39.06 27.70
N ALA A 92 -9.93 -39.25 29.00
CA ALA A 92 -9.47 -38.28 29.99
C ALA A 92 -7.97 -37.97 29.86
N SER A 93 -7.14 -38.99 29.61
CA SER A 93 -5.70 -38.81 29.36
C SER A 93 -5.42 -38.08 28.05
N LYS A 94 -6.24 -38.28 27.02
CA LYS A 94 -6.13 -37.54 25.76
C LYS A 94 -6.48 -36.06 25.94
N GLU A 95 -7.57 -35.74 26.63
CA GLU A 95 -7.96 -34.35 26.92
C GLU A 95 -6.89 -33.61 27.74
N GLU A 96 -6.20 -34.30 28.65
CA GLU A 96 -5.05 -33.74 29.38
C GLU A 96 -3.86 -33.43 28.46
N GLN A 97 -3.53 -34.34 27.53
CA GLN A 97 -2.48 -34.11 26.54
C GLN A 97 -2.83 -32.95 25.60
N ASP A 98 -4.06 -32.90 25.09
CA ASP A 98 -4.54 -31.86 24.18
C ASP A 98 -4.49 -30.47 24.87
N TRP A 99 -4.85 -30.38 26.16
CA TRP A 99 -4.70 -29.16 26.95
C TRP A 99 -3.23 -28.76 27.17
N ILE A 100 -2.36 -29.69 27.57
CA ILE A 100 -0.92 -29.41 27.77
C ILE A 100 -0.28 -28.92 26.47
N GLU A 101 -0.59 -29.55 25.33
CA GLU A 101 -0.11 -29.12 24.03
C GLU A 101 -0.60 -27.71 23.66
N ALA A 102 -1.87 -27.41 23.92
CA ALA A 102 -2.43 -26.07 23.68
C ALA A 102 -1.72 -24.99 24.53
N VAL A 103 -1.44 -25.29 25.80
CA VAL A 103 -0.69 -24.39 26.70
C VAL A 103 0.74 -24.19 26.23
N GLN A 104 1.44 -25.26 25.83
CA GLN A 104 2.79 -25.17 25.30
C GLN A 104 2.86 -24.30 24.04
N ARG A 105 1.93 -24.51 23.09
CA ARG A 105 1.81 -23.67 21.89
C ARG A 105 1.56 -22.20 22.26
N GLY A 106 0.73 -21.94 23.27
CA GLY A 106 0.50 -20.59 23.80
C GLY A 106 1.78 -19.92 24.30
N PHE A 107 2.62 -20.65 25.03
CA PHE A 107 3.92 -20.16 25.50
C PHE A 107 4.90 -19.87 24.36
N GLU A 108 4.99 -20.77 23.37
CA GLU A 108 5.84 -20.57 22.18
C GLU A 108 5.42 -19.34 21.36
N VAL A 109 4.10 -19.16 21.18
CA VAL A 109 3.53 -18.01 20.49
C VAL A 109 3.84 -16.70 21.23
N GLN A 110 3.73 -16.68 22.56
CA GLN A 110 4.07 -15.53 23.39
C GLN A 110 5.56 -15.21 23.31
N LYS A 111 6.45 -16.20 23.45
CA LYS A 111 7.89 -16.00 23.37
C LYS A 111 8.32 -15.40 22.02
N LYS A 112 7.70 -15.86 20.93
CA LYS A 112 7.95 -15.30 19.59
C LYS A 112 7.46 -13.85 19.49
N LEU A 113 6.31 -13.52 20.09
CA LEU A 113 5.82 -12.14 20.14
C LEU A 113 6.77 -11.22 20.92
N ASP A 114 7.29 -11.69 22.06
CA ASP A 114 8.25 -10.93 22.87
C ASP A 114 9.54 -10.65 22.10
N LEU A 115 10.06 -11.65 21.37
CA LEU A 115 11.22 -11.49 20.50
C LEU A 115 10.97 -10.48 19.37
N LEU A 116 9.81 -10.53 18.72
CA LEU A 116 9.43 -9.58 17.68
C LEU A 116 9.37 -8.14 18.22
N ASN A 117 8.84 -7.95 19.43
CA ASN A 117 8.80 -6.64 20.09
C ASN A 117 10.20 -6.12 20.46
N GLN A 118 11.10 -7.00 20.91
CA GLN A 118 12.50 -6.64 21.16
C GLN A 118 13.20 -6.22 19.87
N ASN A 119 13.04 -7.00 18.80
CA ASN A 119 13.60 -6.67 17.48
C ASN A 119 13.04 -5.36 16.94
N LEU A 120 11.75 -5.08 17.17
CA LEU A 120 11.13 -3.81 16.77
C LEU A 120 11.75 -2.63 17.52
N ALA A 121 11.97 -2.76 18.84
CA ALA A 121 12.59 -1.70 19.63
C ALA A 121 14.03 -1.41 19.17
N GLU A 122 14.82 -2.45 18.91
CA GLU A 122 16.17 -2.32 18.38
C GLU A 122 16.18 -1.70 16.97
N ALA A 123 15.38 -2.24 16.05
CA ALA A 123 15.26 -1.74 14.68
C ALA A 123 14.81 -0.28 14.64
N THR A 124 13.87 0.12 15.51
CA THR A 124 13.42 1.51 15.60
C THR A 124 14.53 2.44 16.06
N LYS A 125 15.34 2.01 17.04
CA LYS A 125 16.51 2.78 17.49
C LYS A 125 17.54 2.94 16.37
N THR A 126 17.89 1.85 15.69
CA THR A 126 18.82 1.89 14.54
C THR A 126 18.28 2.78 13.43
N SER A 127 16.97 2.74 13.16
CA SER A 127 16.35 3.62 12.16
C SER A 127 16.51 5.10 12.50
N ALA A 128 16.33 5.47 13.78
CA ALA A 128 16.52 6.84 14.23
C ALA A 128 17.98 7.30 14.09
N ASP A 129 18.95 6.43 14.37
CA ASP A 129 20.37 6.74 14.18
C ASP A 129 20.70 6.97 12.70
N ILE A 130 20.19 6.10 11.80
CA ILE A 130 20.38 6.25 10.35
C ILE A 130 19.65 7.50 9.82
N GLU A 131 18.49 7.86 10.38
CA GLU A 131 17.74 9.06 10.01
C GLU A 131 18.56 10.33 10.24
N ASN A 132 19.31 10.42 11.35
CA ASN A 132 20.21 11.54 11.62
C ASN A 132 21.34 11.65 10.58
N VAL A 133 21.91 10.52 10.16
CA VAL A 133 22.95 10.49 9.11
C VAL A 133 22.34 10.88 7.75
N ALA A 134 21.14 10.39 7.43
CA ALA A 134 20.43 10.73 6.21
C ALA A 134 20.01 12.21 6.17
N ALA A 135 19.65 12.80 7.32
CA ALA A 135 19.39 14.22 7.44
C ALA A 135 20.65 15.05 7.19
N THR A 136 21.79 14.62 7.75
CA THR A 136 23.10 15.24 7.50
C THR A 136 23.47 15.19 6.01
N TYR A 137 23.27 14.04 5.37
CA TYR A 137 23.45 13.87 3.93
C TYR A 137 22.60 14.87 3.13
N LYS A 138 21.29 14.91 3.40
CA LYS A 138 20.36 15.82 2.71
C LYS A 138 20.70 17.29 2.92
N GLN A 139 21.11 17.66 4.14
CA GLN A 139 21.53 19.01 4.46
C GLN A 139 22.77 19.40 3.63
N ALA A 140 23.78 18.53 3.58
CA ALA A 140 24.98 18.78 2.78
C ALA A 140 24.68 18.84 1.27
N GLU A 141 23.80 17.99 0.74
CA GLU A 141 23.32 18.11 -0.65
C GLU A 141 22.62 19.45 -0.90
N SER A 142 21.75 19.88 0.01
CA SER A 142 21.04 21.16 -0.13
C SER A 142 21.98 22.35 -0.05
N GLU A 143 22.98 22.31 0.84
CA GLU A 143 24.00 23.36 0.94
C GLU A 143 24.90 23.39 -0.30
N LEU A 144 25.26 22.23 -0.85
CA LEU A 144 26.03 22.14 -2.09
C LEU A 144 25.24 22.67 -3.29
N ASP A 145 23.96 22.33 -3.39
CA ASP A 145 23.08 22.84 -4.44
C ASP A 145 22.88 24.36 -4.32
N ALA A 146 22.71 24.88 -3.10
CA ALA A 146 22.63 26.32 -2.86
C ALA A 146 23.95 27.03 -3.22
N LEU A 147 25.09 26.43 -2.86
CA LEU A 147 26.42 26.93 -3.22
C LEU A 147 26.57 26.99 -4.74
N TYR A 148 26.28 25.89 -5.44
CA TYR A 148 26.36 25.85 -6.90
C TYR A 148 25.38 26.81 -7.55
N LYS A 149 24.15 26.92 -7.08
CA LYS A 149 23.20 27.92 -7.57
C LYS A 149 23.72 29.33 -7.43
N SER A 150 24.44 29.66 -6.35
CA SER A 150 25.01 30.99 -6.15
C SER A 150 26.23 31.26 -7.02
N VAL A 151 27.03 30.23 -7.31
CA VAL A 151 28.31 30.33 -8.04
C VAL A 151 28.09 30.31 -9.54
N PHE A 152 27.19 29.46 -10.01
CA PHE A 152 26.90 29.23 -11.43
C PHE A 152 25.58 29.89 -11.86
N GLN A 153 25.11 30.92 -11.13
CA GLN A 153 23.89 31.63 -11.52
C GLN A 153 24.12 32.48 -12.77
N GLY A 154 23.46 32.09 -13.87
CA GLY A 154 23.54 32.80 -15.15
C GLY A 154 24.63 32.25 -16.06
N PRO A 155 24.85 32.87 -17.23
CA PRO A 155 25.76 32.34 -18.22
C PRO A 155 27.18 32.16 -17.67
N THR A 156 27.79 31.02 -17.93
CA THR A 156 29.16 30.68 -17.49
C THR A 156 30.13 30.58 -18.67
N PRO A 157 30.33 31.66 -19.46
CA PRO A 157 31.15 31.61 -20.68
C PRO A 157 32.61 31.22 -20.41
N ASP A 158 33.11 31.47 -19.21
CA ASP A 158 34.46 31.11 -18.75
C ASP A 158 34.63 29.60 -18.49
N ILE A 159 33.53 28.81 -18.50
CA ILE A 159 33.52 27.37 -18.22
C ILE A 159 32.84 26.63 -19.39
N PRO A 160 33.60 26.28 -20.45
CA PRO A 160 33.03 25.72 -21.66
C PRO A 160 32.19 24.46 -21.44
N GLY A 161 30.91 24.52 -21.81
CA GLY A 161 29.98 23.39 -21.76
C GLY A 161 29.35 23.14 -20.39
N GLU A 162 29.51 24.04 -19.42
CA GLU A 162 28.77 24.01 -18.15
C GLU A 162 27.29 24.32 -18.39
N ASP A 163 26.98 25.47 -19.04
CA ASP A 163 25.59 25.87 -19.37
C ASP A 163 24.83 24.78 -20.14
N GLN A 164 25.52 24.08 -21.07
CA GLN A 164 24.93 22.97 -21.84
C GLN A 164 24.54 21.78 -20.93
N ARG A 165 25.37 21.48 -19.93
CA ARG A 165 25.09 20.39 -18.97
C ARG A 165 24.03 20.80 -17.96
N GLU A 166 23.99 22.06 -17.55
CA GLU A 166 22.90 22.59 -16.73
C GLU A 166 21.55 22.46 -17.44
N ALA A 167 21.47 22.86 -18.72
CA ALA A 167 20.28 22.67 -19.54
C ALA A 167 19.88 21.19 -19.68
N ALA A 168 20.85 20.29 -19.81
CA ALA A 168 20.59 18.85 -19.87
C ALA A 168 20.04 18.28 -18.56
N VAL A 169 20.54 18.74 -17.40
CA VAL A 169 19.98 18.38 -16.08
C VAL A 169 18.56 18.92 -15.92
N TYR A 170 18.30 20.15 -16.36
CA TYR A 170 16.97 20.75 -16.33
C TYR A 170 15.96 19.93 -17.16
N GLN A 171 16.34 19.52 -18.38
CA GLN A 171 15.51 18.67 -19.23
C GLN A 171 15.26 17.31 -18.58
N ALA A 172 16.30 16.62 -18.12
CA ALA A 172 16.17 15.32 -17.47
C ALA A 172 15.32 15.36 -16.19
N SER A 173 15.40 16.47 -15.43
CA SER A 173 14.58 16.70 -14.24
C SER A 173 13.10 16.87 -14.61
N THR A 174 12.82 17.62 -15.68
CA THR A 174 11.46 17.79 -16.21
C THR A 174 10.88 16.46 -16.66
N ASP A 175 11.65 15.65 -17.39
CA ASP A 175 11.24 14.33 -17.84
C ASP A 175 10.99 13.37 -16.66
N PHE A 176 11.89 13.36 -15.66
CA PHE A 176 11.70 12.58 -14.44
C PHE A 176 10.42 12.97 -13.69
N ASN A 177 10.19 14.27 -13.45
CA ASN A 177 8.99 14.75 -12.76
C ASN A 177 7.71 14.38 -13.53
N TRP A 178 7.74 14.47 -14.86
CA TRP A 178 6.62 14.05 -15.70
C TRP A 178 6.34 12.55 -15.58
N THR A 179 7.37 11.70 -15.65
CA THR A 179 7.21 10.23 -15.47
C THR A 179 6.74 9.86 -14.07
N GLN A 180 7.25 10.51 -13.02
CA GLN A 180 6.81 10.33 -11.65
C GLN A 180 5.32 10.71 -11.47
N GLY A 181 4.88 11.82 -12.08
CA GLY A 181 3.48 12.21 -12.08
C GLY A 181 2.54 11.14 -12.68
N ASN A 182 3.01 10.39 -13.68
CA ASN A 182 2.25 9.26 -14.23
C ASN A 182 2.16 8.06 -13.26
N VAL A 183 3.21 7.80 -12.48
CA VAL A 183 3.18 6.78 -11.42
C VAL A 183 2.19 7.17 -10.32
N ASP A 184 2.22 8.42 -9.88
CA ASP A 184 1.31 8.93 -8.84
C ASP A 184 -0.15 8.85 -9.29
N LYS A 185 -0.41 9.28 -10.53
CA LYS A 185 -1.71 9.13 -11.20
C LYS A 185 -2.15 7.66 -11.23
N GLY A 186 -1.27 6.75 -11.66
CA GLY A 186 -1.58 5.32 -11.75
C GLY A 186 -1.88 4.69 -10.38
N ASN A 187 -1.15 5.07 -9.34
CA ASN A 187 -1.41 4.66 -7.96
C ASN A 187 -2.77 5.15 -7.46
N GLN A 188 -3.13 6.41 -7.74
CA GLN A 188 -4.42 6.97 -7.36
C GLN A 188 -5.57 6.20 -8.02
N VAL A 189 -5.48 5.93 -9.33
CA VAL A 189 -6.45 5.13 -10.08
C VAL A 189 -6.56 3.72 -9.51
N LYS A 190 -5.43 3.03 -9.29
CA LYS A 190 -5.41 1.69 -8.69
C LYS A 190 -6.10 1.65 -7.33
N ASN A 191 -5.86 2.64 -6.48
CA ASN A 191 -6.48 2.73 -5.16
C ASN A 191 -8.01 2.90 -5.26
N LEU A 192 -8.49 3.77 -6.15
CA LEU A 192 -9.91 3.95 -6.40
C LEU A 192 -10.58 2.66 -6.90
N LEU A 193 -9.96 1.97 -7.87
CA LEU A 193 -10.50 0.72 -8.41
C LEU A 193 -10.49 -0.42 -7.37
N THR A 194 -9.44 -0.50 -6.56
CA THR A 194 -9.36 -1.49 -5.47
C THR A 194 -10.40 -1.19 -4.38
N GLY A 195 -10.66 0.09 -4.09
CA GLY A 195 -11.75 0.53 -3.22
C GLY A 195 -13.12 0.13 -3.78
N ALA A 196 -13.36 0.35 -5.06
CA ALA A 196 -14.58 -0.07 -5.74
C ALA A 196 -14.79 -1.59 -5.67
N MET A 197 -13.70 -2.37 -5.77
CA MET A 197 -13.77 -3.84 -5.67
C MET A 197 -14.25 -4.29 -4.29
N LYS A 198 -13.76 -3.65 -3.22
CA LYS A 198 -14.20 -3.96 -1.85
C LYS A 198 -15.70 -3.76 -1.68
N PHE A 199 -16.24 -2.66 -2.20
CA PHE A 199 -17.69 -2.43 -2.17
C PHE A 199 -18.47 -3.46 -3.00
N LEU A 200 -17.98 -3.85 -4.18
CA LEU A 200 -18.63 -4.92 -4.96
C LEU A 200 -18.54 -6.29 -4.28
N ASP A 201 -17.48 -6.57 -3.53
CA ASP A 201 -17.36 -7.78 -2.71
C ASP A 201 -18.38 -7.79 -1.57
N GLU A 202 -18.57 -6.66 -0.89
CA GLU A 202 -19.59 -6.50 0.14
C GLU A 202 -21.01 -6.63 -0.46
N ALA A 203 -21.27 -5.98 -1.60
CA ALA A 203 -22.53 -6.15 -2.33
C ALA A 203 -22.78 -7.61 -2.74
N ALA A 204 -21.74 -8.33 -3.18
CA ALA A 204 -21.85 -9.74 -3.53
C ALA A 204 -22.18 -10.63 -2.32
N ARG A 205 -21.67 -10.29 -1.12
CA ARG A 205 -22.02 -11.01 0.13
C ARG A 205 -23.45 -10.71 0.56
N ASP A 206 -23.86 -9.45 0.53
CA ASP A 206 -25.21 -9.03 0.90
C ASP A 206 -26.27 -9.61 -0.06
N VAL A 207 -26.01 -9.64 -1.37
CA VAL A 207 -26.96 -10.22 -2.34
C VAL A 207 -27.06 -11.74 -2.22
N GLU A 208 -25.98 -12.44 -1.85
CA GLU A 208 -26.01 -13.88 -1.57
C GLU A 208 -26.80 -14.18 -0.30
N SER A 209 -26.63 -13.36 0.74
CA SER A 209 -27.43 -13.46 1.96
C SER A 209 -28.92 -13.21 1.68
N ALA A 210 -29.25 -12.18 0.88
CA ALA A 210 -30.62 -11.91 0.45
C ALA A 210 -31.21 -13.08 -0.36
N ARG A 211 -30.43 -13.67 -1.27
CA ARG A 211 -30.82 -14.83 -2.06
C ARG A 211 -31.07 -16.07 -1.20
N SER A 212 -30.24 -16.31 -0.19
CA SER A 212 -30.41 -17.42 0.74
C SER A 212 -31.71 -17.28 1.54
N ASN A 213 -32.02 -16.06 1.98
CA ASN A 213 -33.25 -15.76 2.71
C ASN A 213 -34.50 -15.89 1.81
N ALA A 214 -34.47 -15.30 0.61
CA ALA A 214 -35.56 -15.41 -0.37
C ALA A 214 -35.79 -16.86 -0.82
N LYS A 215 -34.75 -17.71 -0.82
CA LYS A 215 -34.90 -19.15 -1.08
C LYS A 215 -35.65 -19.84 0.06
N MET A 216 -35.39 -19.51 1.33
CA MET A 216 -36.10 -20.10 2.48
C MET A 216 -37.58 -19.70 2.52
N ASP A 217 -37.86 -18.44 2.16
CA ASP A 217 -39.21 -17.87 2.08
C ASP A 217 -40.05 -18.56 0.99
N ALA A 218 -39.50 -18.73 -0.22
CA ALA A 218 -40.13 -19.44 -1.33
C ALA A 218 -40.44 -20.94 -1.06
N PHE A 219 -39.91 -21.52 0.03
CA PHE A 219 -40.22 -22.88 0.49
C PHE A 219 -41.15 -22.93 1.71
N GLY A 220 -41.81 -21.82 2.07
CA GLY A 220 -42.92 -21.81 3.03
C GLY A 220 -42.52 -21.59 4.49
N PHE A 221 -41.33 -21.06 4.76
CA PHE A 221 -40.89 -20.62 6.09
C PHE A 221 -41.02 -19.09 6.20
N ASP A 222 -42.25 -18.60 6.14
CA ASP A 222 -42.55 -17.16 6.22
C ASP A 222 -42.34 -16.64 7.67
N SER A 223 -41.55 -15.58 7.82
CA SER A 223 -41.46 -14.81 9.06
C SER A 223 -41.10 -13.36 8.77
N THR A 224 -41.82 -12.42 9.41
CA THR A 224 -41.64 -10.96 9.25
C THR A 224 -40.21 -10.46 9.50
N PHE A 225 -39.41 -11.20 10.29
CA PHE A 225 -38.01 -10.89 10.54
C PHE A 225 -37.11 -11.13 9.32
N MET A 226 -37.40 -12.15 8.50
CA MET A 226 -36.61 -12.47 7.30
C MET A 226 -36.81 -11.44 6.20
N ASP A 227 -38.03 -10.91 6.05
CA ASP A 227 -38.31 -9.81 5.11
C ASP A 227 -37.57 -8.52 5.46
N ILE A 228 -37.50 -8.17 6.75
CA ILE A 228 -36.75 -6.99 7.22
C ILE A 228 -35.25 -7.19 6.98
N ALA A 229 -34.72 -8.40 7.24
CA ALA A 229 -33.32 -8.72 6.99
C ALA A 229 -32.96 -8.66 5.50
N GLU A 230 -33.84 -9.16 4.63
CA GLU A 230 -33.68 -9.12 3.18
C GLU A 230 -33.72 -7.68 2.63
N ALA A 231 -34.69 -6.87 3.05
CA ALA A 231 -34.79 -5.47 2.65
C ALA A 231 -33.54 -4.66 3.05
N ASN A 232 -33.03 -4.90 4.26
CA ASN A 232 -31.78 -4.30 4.72
C ASN A 232 -30.57 -4.76 3.89
N ALA A 233 -30.48 -6.04 3.54
CA ALA A 233 -29.42 -6.56 2.69
C ALA A 233 -29.46 -5.93 1.29
N LEU A 234 -30.63 -5.85 0.65
CA LEU A 234 -30.79 -5.22 -0.66
C LEU A 234 -30.49 -3.71 -0.63
N SER A 235 -30.81 -3.02 0.47
CA SER A 235 -30.42 -1.62 0.67
C SER A 235 -28.91 -1.46 0.71
N ARG A 236 -28.19 -2.33 1.43
CA ARG A 236 -26.72 -2.31 1.48
C ARG A 236 -26.09 -2.65 0.12
N VAL A 237 -26.66 -3.60 -0.63
CA VAL A 237 -26.23 -3.89 -2.01
C VAL A 237 -26.25 -2.61 -2.85
N ARG A 238 -27.35 -1.85 -2.83
CA ARG A 238 -27.46 -0.60 -3.61
C ARG A 238 -26.45 0.45 -3.16
N GLN A 239 -26.31 0.65 -1.85
CA GLN A 239 -25.34 1.60 -1.31
C GLN A 239 -23.93 1.25 -1.79
N ASN A 240 -23.52 0.00 -1.64
CA ASN A 240 -22.18 -0.47 -2.00
C ASN A 240 -21.95 -0.39 -3.51
N VAL A 241 -22.92 -0.77 -4.34
CA VAL A 241 -22.81 -0.61 -5.81
C VAL A 241 -22.67 0.87 -6.19
N GLY A 242 -23.47 1.77 -5.61
CA GLY A 242 -23.35 3.21 -5.88
C GLY A 242 -22.00 3.79 -5.46
N GLN A 243 -21.43 3.33 -4.35
CA GLN A 243 -20.06 3.71 -3.94
C GLN A 243 -19.03 3.20 -4.95
N ALA A 244 -19.16 1.96 -5.44
CA ALA A 244 -18.27 1.42 -6.46
C ALA A 244 -18.35 2.22 -7.78
N GLU A 245 -19.55 2.56 -8.25
CA GLU A 245 -19.77 3.37 -9.45
C GLU A 245 -19.15 4.78 -9.33
N MET A 246 -19.29 5.42 -8.17
CA MET A 246 -18.70 6.73 -7.90
C MET A 246 -17.17 6.67 -7.95
N LEU A 247 -16.55 5.66 -7.31
CA LEU A 247 -15.10 5.48 -7.32
C LEU A 247 -14.57 5.20 -8.73
N VAL A 248 -15.27 4.38 -9.52
CA VAL A 248 -14.92 4.12 -10.93
C VAL A 248 -15.06 5.40 -11.75
N THR A 249 -16.11 6.19 -11.53
CA THR A 249 -16.30 7.48 -12.22
C THR A 249 -15.17 8.46 -11.89
N HIS A 250 -14.74 8.52 -10.64
CA HIS A 250 -13.59 9.33 -10.24
C HIS A 250 -12.30 8.84 -10.90
N ALA A 251 -12.07 7.51 -10.92
CA ALA A 251 -10.92 6.93 -11.60
C ALA A 251 -10.89 7.28 -13.10
N ARG A 252 -12.06 7.31 -13.76
CA ARG A 252 -12.21 7.74 -15.16
C ARG A 252 -11.92 9.22 -15.38
N GLY A 253 -12.27 10.08 -14.41
CA GLY A 253 -11.95 11.51 -14.46
C GLY A 253 -10.44 11.76 -14.45
N ILE A 254 -9.68 10.92 -13.74
CA ILE A 254 -8.21 10.98 -13.70
C ILE A 254 -7.61 10.33 -14.96
N GLU A 255 -8.14 9.17 -15.36
CA GLU A 255 -7.64 8.40 -16.49
C GLU A 255 -8.78 7.94 -17.42
N PRO A 256 -9.02 8.65 -18.54
CA PRO A 256 -10.15 8.38 -19.44
C PRO A 256 -10.15 7.01 -20.11
N SER A 257 -9.03 6.29 -20.12
CA SER A 257 -8.93 4.93 -20.67
C SER A 257 -9.55 3.86 -19.75
N ILE A 258 -9.92 4.21 -18.52
CA ILE A 258 -10.69 3.33 -17.63
C ILE A 258 -12.11 3.14 -18.19
N GLY A 259 -12.51 1.87 -18.30
CA GLY A 259 -13.85 1.49 -18.76
C GLY A 259 -14.94 1.74 -17.70
N ASN A 260 -16.18 1.37 -18.04
CA ASN A 260 -17.27 1.31 -17.06
C ASN A 260 -17.39 -0.11 -16.50
N ILE A 261 -17.85 -0.26 -15.26
CA ILE A 261 -18.23 -1.56 -14.68
C ILE A 261 -19.55 -2.11 -15.26
N GLY A 262 -20.22 -1.31 -16.10
CA GLY A 262 -21.48 -1.66 -16.78
C GLY A 262 -22.71 -1.35 -15.93
N ASP A 263 -23.90 -1.44 -16.52
CA ASP A 263 -25.14 -1.24 -15.79
C ASP A 263 -25.37 -2.39 -14.80
N VAL A 264 -25.18 -2.11 -13.51
CA VAL A 264 -25.46 -3.09 -12.46
C VAL A 264 -26.95 -3.08 -12.18
N VAL A 265 -27.66 -4.14 -12.59
CA VAL A 265 -29.10 -4.27 -12.36
C VAL A 265 -29.39 -4.30 -10.87
N HIS A 266 -30.15 -3.32 -10.39
CA HIS A 266 -30.68 -3.30 -9.04
C HIS A 266 -32.05 -3.98 -9.04
N ALA A 267 -32.32 -4.84 -8.05
CA ALA A 267 -33.70 -5.16 -7.73
C ALA A 267 -34.36 -3.85 -7.26
N GLN A 268 -35.24 -3.26 -8.07
CA GLN A 268 -35.79 -1.91 -7.86
C GLN A 268 -36.99 -1.97 -6.88
N HIS A 269 -37.20 -0.89 -6.12
CA HIS A 269 -38.34 -0.75 -5.20
C HIS A 269 -39.66 -0.62 -5.98
N HIS A 270 -40.24 -1.74 -6.40
CA HIS A 270 -41.69 -1.85 -6.56
C HIS A 270 -42.31 -2.76 -5.48
N PHE A 271 -41.57 -3.05 -4.41
CA PHE A 271 -42.01 -3.99 -3.37
C PHE A 271 -42.76 -3.33 -2.21
N MET A 272 -42.62 -2.02 -1.96
CA MET A 272 -43.20 -1.41 -0.75
C MET A 272 -44.69 -1.05 -0.85
N SER A 273 -45.33 -1.08 -2.04
CA SER A 273 -46.78 -0.84 -2.15
C SER A 273 -47.63 -2.08 -2.43
N GLU A 274 -47.02 -3.22 -2.79
CA GLU A 274 -47.78 -4.44 -3.17
C GLU A 274 -47.63 -5.60 -2.17
N VAL A 275 -46.70 -5.53 -1.20
CA VAL A 275 -46.42 -6.65 -0.27
C VAL A 275 -47.32 -6.65 0.97
N LEU A 276 -48.24 -5.69 1.09
CA LEU A 276 -49.30 -5.78 2.09
C LEU A 276 -50.49 -6.62 1.62
N PHE A 277 -50.55 -7.02 0.34
CA PHE A 277 -51.64 -7.87 -0.17
C PHE A 277 -51.17 -8.84 -1.29
N ASP A 278 -51.01 -10.11 -0.91
CA ASP A 278 -51.32 -11.34 -1.69
C ASP A 278 -50.17 -12.21 -2.32
N ASN A 279 -50.07 -13.44 -1.79
CA ASN A 279 -49.77 -14.77 -2.39
C ASN A 279 -48.59 -15.01 -3.37
N VAL A 280 -47.61 -15.81 -2.93
CA VAL A 280 -46.85 -16.95 -3.57
C VAL A 280 -46.28 -16.81 -5.01
N PHE A 281 -46.91 -16.07 -5.92
CA PHE A 281 -46.37 -15.70 -7.23
C PHE A 281 -45.34 -14.54 -7.15
N SER A 282 -45.35 -13.81 -6.02
CA SER A 282 -44.38 -12.76 -5.62
C SER A 282 -42.94 -13.29 -5.51
N ASP A 283 -42.75 -14.47 -4.93
CA ASP A 283 -41.44 -14.89 -4.41
C ASP A 283 -40.51 -15.38 -5.53
N LYS A 284 -41.08 -15.99 -6.57
CA LYS A 284 -40.33 -16.39 -7.77
C LYS A 284 -39.79 -15.18 -8.54
N LYS A 285 -40.57 -14.10 -8.62
CA LYS A 285 -40.16 -12.85 -9.26
C LYS A 285 -39.08 -12.14 -8.45
N LYS A 286 -39.24 -12.06 -7.12
CA LYS A 286 -38.23 -11.55 -6.16
C LYS A 286 -36.91 -12.33 -6.29
N TYR A 287 -36.99 -13.67 -6.29
CA TYR A 287 -35.85 -14.56 -6.48
C TYR A 287 -35.15 -14.34 -7.84
N ASP A 288 -35.92 -14.22 -8.93
CA ASP A 288 -35.36 -13.98 -10.27
C ASP A 288 -34.69 -12.61 -10.38
N GLU A 289 -35.22 -11.57 -9.71
CA GLU A 289 -34.60 -10.24 -9.64
C GLU A 289 -33.30 -10.24 -8.83
N ILE A 290 -33.27 -10.89 -7.67
CA ILE A 290 -32.05 -11.06 -6.85
C ILE A 290 -30.99 -11.84 -7.62
N LYS A 291 -31.40 -12.89 -8.35
CA LYS A 291 -30.51 -13.66 -9.23
C LYS A 291 -29.94 -12.80 -10.36
N ARG A 292 -30.73 -11.92 -10.97
CA ARG A 292 -30.23 -10.96 -11.98
C ARG A 292 -29.24 -9.96 -11.38
N SER A 293 -29.53 -9.42 -10.20
CA SER A 293 -28.64 -8.50 -9.48
C SER A 293 -27.32 -9.16 -9.10
N GLN A 294 -27.35 -10.41 -8.62
CA GLN A 294 -26.14 -11.19 -8.39
C GLN A 294 -25.33 -11.37 -9.67
N ALA A 295 -25.97 -11.75 -10.78
CA ALA A 295 -25.29 -11.92 -12.07
C ALA A 295 -24.66 -10.62 -12.58
N SER A 296 -25.31 -9.47 -12.40
CA SER A 296 -24.74 -8.18 -12.78
C SER A 296 -23.59 -7.74 -11.88
N ILE A 297 -23.66 -7.98 -10.56
CA ILE A 297 -22.56 -7.70 -9.63
C ILE A 297 -21.33 -8.55 -10.00
N VAL A 298 -21.51 -9.83 -10.33
CA VAL A 298 -20.41 -10.70 -10.78
C VAL A 298 -19.79 -10.18 -12.08
N LYS A 299 -20.61 -9.73 -13.04
CA LYS A 299 -20.10 -9.13 -14.28
C LYS A 299 -19.31 -7.84 -14.01
N ALA A 300 -19.81 -6.97 -13.14
CA ALA A 300 -19.13 -5.74 -12.74
C ALA A 300 -17.80 -6.01 -12.04
N LYS A 301 -17.74 -7.02 -11.15
CA LYS A 301 -16.50 -7.48 -10.54
C LYS A 301 -15.49 -7.94 -11.60
N ASN A 302 -15.89 -8.80 -12.53
CA ASN A 302 -15.00 -9.26 -13.59
C ASN A 302 -14.48 -8.11 -14.47
N ALA A 303 -15.34 -7.13 -14.79
CA ALA A 303 -14.93 -5.93 -15.52
C ALA A 303 -13.90 -5.12 -14.71
N LEU A 304 -14.14 -4.95 -13.41
CA LEU A 304 -13.26 -4.22 -12.51
C LEU A 304 -11.92 -4.94 -12.29
N GLU A 305 -11.90 -6.26 -12.19
CA GLU A 305 -10.67 -7.07 -12.14
C GLU A 305 -9.81 -6.85 -13.39
N ASN A 306 -10.44 -6.87 -14.58
CA ASN A 306 -9.74 -6.58 -15.83
C ASN A 306 -9.15 -5.16 -15.86
N MET A 307 -9.91 -4.17 -15.36
CA MET A 307 -9.43 -2.78 -15.24
C MET A 307 -8.28 -2.64 -14.25
N ILE A 308 -8.35 -3.32 -13.10
CA ILE A 308 -7.25 -3.35 -12.12
C ILE A 308 -6.00 -3.98 -12.75
N ARG A 309 -6.15 -5.11 -13.47
CA ARG A 309 -5.02 -5.76 -14.15
C ARG A 309 -4.38 -4.84 -15.19
N ALA A 310 -5.17 -4.26 -16.09
CA ALA A 310 -4.68 -3.31 -17.09
C ALA A 310 -4.04 -2.06 -16.46
N THR A 311 -4.54 -1.62 -15.29
CA THR A 311 -3.94 -0.50 -14.53
C THR A 311 -2.60 -0.90 -13.92
N ASN A 312 -2.47 -2.11 -13.37
CA ASN A 312 -1.20 -2.60 -12.84
C ASN A 312 -0.14 -2.72 -13.95
N GLU A 313 -0.49 -3.27 -15.12
CA GLU A 313 0.44 -3.38 -16.26
C GLU A 313 0.96 -2.00 -16.70
N ARG A 314 0.08 -1.00 -16.80
CA ARG A 314 0.47 0.38 -17.12
C ARG A 314 1.31 1.02 -16.02
N LEU A 315 0.97 0.77 -14.75
CA LEU A 315 1.72 1.27 -13.60
C LEU A 315 3.13 0.68 -13.56
N GLU A 316 3.29 -0.62 -13.83
CA GLU A 316 4.59 -1.27 -13.92
C GLU A 316 5.45 -0.65 -15.04
N ALA A 317 4.86 -0.42 -16.22
CA ALA A 317 5.54 0.27 -17.31
C ALA A 317 5.93 1.72 -16.93
N ALA A 318 5.03 2.45 -16.26
CA ALA A 318 5.31 3.80 -15.78
C ALA A 318 6.44 3.82 -14.74
N VAL A 319 6.44 2.88 -13.79
CA VAL A 319 7.50 2.72 -12.79
C VAL A 319 8.84 2.43 -13.45
N ALA A 320 8.88 1.53 -14.44
CA ALA A 320 10.10 1.25 -15.20
C ALA A 320 10.64 2.49 -15.92
N ASN A 321 9.75 3.28 -16.56
CA ASN A 321 10.12 4.53 -17.20
C ASN A 321 10.69 5.55 -16.20
N THR A 322 10.08 5.68 -15.02
CA THR A 322 10.56 6.57 -13.96
C THR A 322 11.93 6.15 -13.43
N VAL A 323 12.20 4.85 -13.31
CA VAL A 323 13.54 4.35 -12.94
C VAL A 323 14.58 4.76 -13.99
N ASN A 324 14.29 4.58 -15.27
CA ASN A 324 15.18 4.99 -16.35
C ASN A 324 15.41 6.51 -16.38
N ALA A 325 14.33 7.30 -16.24
CA ALA A 325 14.42 8.76 -16.19
C ALA A 325 15.23 9.24 -14.98
N LYS A 326 15.09 8.56 -13.83
CA LYS A 326 15.89 8.82 -12.62
C LYS A 326 17.37 8.53 -12.86
N GLN A 327 17.70 7.39 -13.47
CA GLN A 327 19.09 7.05 -13.80
C GLN A 327 19.70 8.10 -14.73
N ALA A 328 18.98 8.49 -15.79
CA ALA A 328 19.43 9.54 -16.70
C ALA A 328 19.65 10.88 -15.98
N LEU A 329 18.74 11.27 -15.08
CA LEU A 329 18.89 12.48 -14.27
C LEU A 329 20.16 12.43 -13.40
N GLU A 330 20.40 11.32 -12.70
CA GLU A 330 21.59 11.14 -11.86
C GLU A 330 22.89 11.17 -12.69
N GLU A 331 22.91 10.54 -13.87
CA GLU A 331 24.06 10.62 -14.79
C GLU A 331 24.34 12.06 -15.24
N LYS A 332 23.30 12.83 -15.60
CA LYS A 332 23.45 14.24 -16.01
C LYS A 332 23.91 15.12 -14.85
N ARG A 333 23.39 14.88 -13.64
CA ARG A 333 23.84 15.57 -12.42
C ARG A 333 25.32 15.30 -12.14
N LEU A 334 25.76 14.06 -12.27
CA LEU A 334 27.16 13.68 -12.10
C LEU A 334 28.05 14.39 -13.14
N GLN A 335 27.65 14.43 -14.40
CA GLN A 335 28.39 15.13 -15.46
C GLN A 335 28.50 16.64 -15.19
N LEU A 336 27.43 17.27 -14.70
CA LEU A 336 27.43 18.68 -14.31
C LEU A 336 28.34 18.91 -13.09
N GLN A 337 28.27 18.03 -12.10
CA GLN A 337 29.13 18.12 -10.92
C GLN A 337 30.61 17.96 -11.28
N GLN A 338 30.96 17.06 -12.20
CA GLN A 338 32.32 16.87 -12.68
C GLN A 338 32.90 18.14 -13.31
N ILE A 339 32.17 18.80 -14.22
CA ILE A 339 32.66 20.03 -14.86
C ILE A 339 32.79 21.18 -13.84
N ARG A 340 31.87 21.26 -12.88
CA ARG A 340 31.95 22.25 -11.79
C ARG A 340 33.16 21.99 -10.89
N ALA A 341 33.43 20.73 -10.54
CA ALA A 341 34.60 20.35 -9.76
C ALA A 341 35.92 20.64 -10.50
N GLU A 342 35.98 20.36 -11.82
CA GLU A 342 37.12 20.74 -12.65
C GLU A 342 37.32 22.26 -12.68
N ALA A 343 36.23 23.04 -12.73
CA ALA A 343 36.31 24.50 -12.64
C ALA A 343 36.89 24.96 -11.30
N TYR A 344 36.46 24.38 -10.17
CA TYR A 344 37.07 24.64 -8.86
C TYR A 344 38.57 24.32 -8.83
N GLN A 345 39.00 23.20 -9.41
CA GLN A 345 40.42 22.84 -9.50
C GLN A 345 41.23 23.80 -10.37
N LYS A 346 40.71 24.19 -11.54
CA LYS A 346 41.36 25.17 -12.42
C LYS A 346 41.43 26.55 -11.78
N ALA A 347 40.37 26.98 -11.07
CA ALA A 347 40.35 28.26 -10.37
C ALA A 347 41.41 28.32 -9.26
N THR A 348 41.50 27.27 -8.42
CA THR A 348 42.50 27.20 -7.33
C THR A 348 43.94 27.17 -7.84
N ARG A 349 44.20 26.59 -9.01
CA ARG A 349 45.51 26.63 -9.70
C ARG A 349 45.78 27.94 -10.47
N GLY A 350 44.74 28.75 -10.73
CA GLY A 350 44.83 29.95 -11.55
C GLY A 350 44.90 29.69 -13.06
N GLU A 351 44.42 28.53 -13.51
CA GLU A 351 44.42 28.08 -14.90
C GLU A 351 43.11 28.40 -15.63
N LEU A 352 42.13 28.98 -14.94
CA LEU A 352 40.83 29.34 -15.50
C LEU A 352 40.96 30.66 -16.29
N VAL A 353 41.06 30.54 -17.62
CA VAL A 353 41.22 31.67 -18.55
C VAL A 353 39.86 32.32 -18.80
N PRO A 354 39.71 33.65 -18.59
CA PRO A 354 38.47 34.36 -18.93
C PRO A 354 38.17 34.21 -20.43
N ALA A 355 36.91 33.95 -20.78
CA ALA A 355 36.46 34.06 -22.16
C ALA A 355 36.66 35.51 -22.61
N VAL A 356 37.44 35.69 -23.68
CA VAL A 356 37.63 37.01 -24.29
C VAL A 356 36.27 37.45 -24.85
N LEU A 357 35.68 38.49 -24.26
CA LEU A 357 34.49 39.18 -24.74
C LEU A 357 34.83 40.02 -26.00
N ASP A 358 35.32 39.39 -27.06
CA ASP A 358 35.44 40.03 -28.38
C ASP A 358 34.35 39.50 -29.31
N GLY A 359 33.19 40.16 -29.27
CA GLY A 359 32.10 39.94 -30.20
C GLY A 359 30.83 40.63 -29.76
N LEU A 360 30.39 41.63 -30.54
CA LEU A 360 29.12 42.35 -30.34
C LEU A 360 27.96 41.41 -29.98
N PRO A 361 27.06 41.81 -29.06
CA PRO A 361 25.91 41.00 -28.71
C PRO A 361 25.03 40.73 -29.96
N PRO A 362 24.55 39.49 -30.17
CA PRO A 362 23.59 39.23 -31.22
C PRO A 362 22.33 40.06 -30.97
N SER A 363 22.00 40.93 -31.93
CA SER A 363 20.75 41.67 -31.92
C SER A 363 19.59 40.68 -32.05
N TYR A 364 18.88 40.43 -30.96
CA TYR A 364 17.58 39.78 -31.05
C TYR A 364 16.61 40.75 -31.73
N ARG A 365 16.17 40.41 -32.94
CA ARG A 365 14.99 41.04 -33.55
C ARG A 365 13.75 40.54 -32.81
N ALA A 366 12.90 41.48 -32.42
CA ALA A 366 11.63 41.29 -31.73
C ALA A 366 10.64 40.46 -32.54
#